data_AF-A0A6U3RU18-F1
#
_entry.id   AF-A0A6U3RU18-F1
#
_cell.length_a   1.000
_cell.length_b   1.000
_cell.length_c   1.000
_cell.angle_alpha   90.00
_cell.angle_beta   90.00
_cell.angle_gamma   90.00
#
_symmetry.space_group_name_H-M   'P 1'
#
loop_
_entity.id
_entity.type
_entity.pdbx_description
1 polymer ?
#
loop_
_entity_poly.entity_id
_entity_poly.type
_entity_poly.pdbx_seq_one_letter_code
_entity_poly.pdbx_strand_id
1 'polypeptide(L)'
;MDFDDDDFLSGFDVDAAIQQRQQTPQTTTSSSSFSPPPKRKISSTSKPNPYSQSPASKYYAGTPEAQPIKRLKPSTTTTTTTTVSPALKSKLEQTLLAFFGHSTFRPGQDTVLSNFLSPSPRDTCVFWSTGSGKSLCYQLPPLYYQLHEKQNAISIVISPLLSLIEDQVAKLNGTLSGGENKIATYLSSNQSDATMEAQVLKGKYRIVYMTPER
;
A
#
# COMPACT_ATOMS: atom_id res chain seq x y z
N MET A 1 -37.28 14.38 32.71
CA MET A 1 -35.82 14.48 32.91
C MET A 1 -35.29 15.08 31.64
N ASP A 2 -35.36 16.40 31.61
CA ASP A 2 -34.92 17.28 30.53
C ASP A 2 -33.39 17.37 30.59
N PHE A 3 -32.73 17.18 29.45
CA PHE A 3 -31.29 17.32 29.29
C PHE A 3 -31.06 18.52 28.36
N ASP A 4 -31.07 19.71 28.93
CA ASP A 4 -30.52 20.93 28.33
C ASP A 4 -29.19 21.21 29.04
N ASP A 5 -28.08 20.89 28.38
CA ASP A 5 -26.72 21.26 28.80
C ASP A 5 -26.03 22.00 27.64
N ASP A 6 -26.48 23.24 27.38
CA ASP A 6 -25.76 24.24 26.59
C ASP A 6 -24.75 24.96 27.50
N ASP A 7 -23.62 24.34 27.83
CA ASP A 7 -22.59 25.04 28.64
C ASP A 7 -21.12 24.66 28.30
N PHE A 8 -20.87 24.03 27.14
CA PHE A 8 -19.51 23.61 26.76
C PHE A 8 -18.69 24.62 25.94
N LEU A 9 -19.24 25.80 25.59
CA LEU A 9 -18.58 26.74 24.65
C LEU A 9 -18.22 28.12 25.21
N SER A 10 -18.35 28.37 26.51
CA SER A 10 -18.08 29.69 27.10
C SER A 10 -16.60 29.96 27.45
N GLY A 11 -15.69 29.02 27.17
CA GLY A 11 -14.27 29.11 27.61
C GLY A 11 -13.22 29.35 26.51
N PHE A 12 -13.59 29.39 25.23
CA PHE A 12 -12.64 29.59 24.14
C PHE A 12 -12.72 31.02 23.59
N ASP A 13 -11.78 31.86 24.02
CA ASP A 13 -11.62 33.22 23.53
C ASP A 13 -11.01 33.21 22.12
N VAL A 14 -11.90 33.24 21.12
CA VAL A 14 -11.56 33.25 19.69
C VAL A 14 -10.83 34.54 19.29
N ASP A 15 -11.05 35.65 20.00
CA ASP A 15 -10.45 36.95 19.69
C ASP A 15 -8.98 37.02 20.11
N ALA A 16 -8.61 36.37 21.22
CA ALA A 16 -7.22 36.24 21.67
C ALA A 16 -6.35 35.43 20.67
N ALA A 17 -6.92 34.42 20.01
CA ALA A 17 -6.22 33.59 19.01
C ALA A 17 -5.99 34.32 17.67
N ILE A 18 -6.81 35.31 17.34
CA ILE A 18 -6.69 36.12 16.12
C ILE A 18 -5.61 37.20 16.28
N GLN A 19 -5.45 37.77 17.48
CA GLN A 19 -4.43 38.79 17.76
C GLN A 19 -2.99 38.26 17.75
N GLN A 20 -2.76 36.99 18.11
CA GLN A 20 -1.42 36.39 18.06
C GLN A 20 -0.89 36.13 16.64
N ARG A 21 -1.76 36.09 15.61
CA ARG A 21 -1.32 35.93 14.21
C ARG A 21 -0.85 37.23 13.55
N GLN A 22 -1.09 38.39 14.13
CA GLN A 22 -0.81 39.68 13.49
C GLN A 22 0.54 40.32 13.88
N GLN A 23 1.37 39.65 14.68
CA GLN A 23 2.69 40.16 15.07
C GLN A 23 3.81 39.14 14.79
N THR A 24 4.25 39.08 13.54
CA THR A 24 5.64 38.74 13.16
C THR A 24 5.92 39.32 11.76
N PRO A 25 7.15 39.81 11.48
CA PRO A 25 7.35 40.97 10.60
C PRO A 25 7.33 40.67 9.09
N GLN A 26 6.83 41.65 8.34
CA GLN A 26 7.04 41.75 6.89
C GLN A 26 8.51 42.08 6.57
N THR A 27 9.06 41.41 5.56
CA THR A 27 10.17 41.97 4.77
C THR A 27 9.99 41.62 3.29
N THR A 28 9.74 42.70 2.53
CA THR A 28 10.07 42.94 1.11
C THR A 28 9.46 42.04 0.03
N THR A 29 8.44 42.60 -0.61
CA THR A 29 8.08 42.41 -2.02
C THR A 29 9.29 42.54 -2.95
N SER A 30 9.63 41.46 -3.66
CA SER A 30 10.28 41.52 -4.97
C SER A 30 9.65 40.48 -5.88
N SER A 31 8.92 40.95 -6.89
CA SER A 31 8.38 40.15 -7.98
C SER A 31 9.53 39.55 -8.81
N SER A 32 9.77 38.24 -8.69
CA SER A 32 10.61 37.51 -9.65
C SER A 32 9.73 36.55 -10.44
N SER A 33 9.47 36.88 -11.70
CA SER A 33 8.87 35.98 -12.69
C SER A 33 9.73 34.73 -12.83
N PHE A 34 9.21 33.57 -12.45
CA PHE A 34 9.90 32.30 -12.58
C PHE A 34 9.67 31.75 -13.99
N SER A 35 10.66 31.91 -14.87
CA SER A 35 10.68 31.23 -16.17
C SER A 35 11.21 29.81 -16.00
N PRO A 36 10.61 28.79 -16.65
CA PRO A 36 11.10 27.42 -16.57
C PRO A 36 12.52 27.31 -17.18
N PRO A 37 13.40 26.46 -16.61
CA PRO A 37 14.76 26.31 -17.10
C PRO A 37 14.79 25.71 -18.51
N PRO A 38 15.74 26.12 -19.38
CA PRO A 38 15.84 25.59 -20.73
C PRO A 38 16.13 24.08 -20.68
N LYS A 39 15.47 23.32 -21.58
CA LYS A 39 15.70 21.88 -21.74
C LYS A 39 17.20 21.63 -21.99
N ARG A 40 17.86 21.01 -21.00
CA ARG A 40 19.26 20.61 -21.11
C ARG A 40 19.37 19.54 -22.20
N LYS A 41 19.99 19.88 -23.33
CA LYS A 41 20.44 18.89 -24.32
C LYS A 41 21.49 18.02 -23.61
N ILE A 42 21.14 16.76 -23.34
CA ILE A 42 22.08 15.78 -22.79
C ILE A 42 22.93 15.32 -23.97
N SER A 43 24.10 15.94 -24.17
CA SER A 43 25.14 15.37 -25.02
C SER A 43 25.79 14.22 -24.24
N SER A 44 25.69 13.01 -24.77
CA SER A 44 26.35 11.82 -24.24
C SER A 44 27.87 11.96 -24.35
N THR A 45 28.51 12.44 -23.29
CA THR A 45 29.94 12.23 -23.07
C THR A 45 30.09 11.36 -21.83
N SER A 46 30.66 10.16 -22.03
CA SER A 46 30.93 9.17 -20.99
C SER A 46 31.93 9.73 -20.00
N LYS A 47 31.44 10.27 -18.88
CA LYS A 47 32.29 10.49 -17.71
C LYS A 47 32.48 9.15 -16.98
N PRO A 48 33.72 8.76 -16.63
CA PRO A 48 33.96 7.54 -15.88
C PRO A 48 33.28 7.62 -14.50
N ASN A 49 32.69 6.49 -14.09
CA ASN A 49 31.94 6.37 -12.84
C ASN A 49 32.87 6.60 -11.63
N PRO A 50 32.62 7.61 -10.77
CA PRO A 50 33.49 7.93 -9.64
C PRO A 50 33.53 6.85 -8.54
N TYR A 51 32.69 5.82 -8.63
CA TYR A 51 32.63 4.72 -7.66
C TYR A 51 33.41 3.46 -8.06
N SER A 52 34.20 3.49 -9.15
CA SER A 52 34.98 2.33 -9.60
C SER A 52 36.00 1.81 -8.57
N GLN A 53 36.40 2.66 -7.62
CA GLN A 53 37.37 2.35 -6.57
C GLN A 53 36.73 2.01 -5.20
N SER A 54 35.40 1.90 -5.10
CA SER A 54 34.73 1.46 -3.88
C SER A 54 35.08 0.01 -3.54
N PRO A 55 35.18 -0.40 -2.26
CA PRO A 55 35.40 -1.80 -1.85
C PRO A 55 34.40 -2.79 -2.47
N ALA A 56 33.18 -2.32 -2.81
CA ALA A 56 32.16 -3.11 -3.50
C ALA A 56 32.55 -3.51 -4.93
N SER A 57 33.50 -2.80 -5.58
CA SER A 57 33.96 -3.11 -6.94
C SER A 57 34.67 -4.47 -7.03
N LYS A 58 35.24 -4.97 -5.92
CA LYS A 58 35.86 -6.30 -5.85
C LYS A 58 34.87 -7.44 -6.12
N TYR A 59 33.59 -7.26 -5.80
CA TYR A 59 32.54 -8.25 -6.08
C TYR A 59 32.08 -8.24 -7.54
N TYR A 60 32.37 -7.16 -8.29
CA TYR A 60 32.02 -7.01 -9.71
C TYR A 60 33.24 -7.13 -10.64
N ALA A 61 34.43 -7.37 -10.10
CA ALA A 61 35.67 -7.56 -10.84
C ALA A 61 35.66 -8.92 -11.55
N GLY A 62 34.95 -9.02 -12.68
CA GLY A 62 34.87 -10.24 -13.49
C GLY A 62 33.55 -10.43 -14.23
N THR A 63 32.51 -9.64 -13.92
CA THR A 63 31.30 -9.64 -14.74
C THR A 63 31.57 -8.87 -16.03
N PRO A 64 31.20 -9.40 -17.22
CA PRO A 64 31.21 -8.61 -18.44
C PRO A 64 30.42 -7.32 -18.20
N GLU A 65 30.93 -6.21 -18.72
CA GLU A 65 30.31 -4.89 -18.68
C GLU A 65 28.78 -5.03 -18.76
N ALA A 66 28.09 -4.59 -17.71
CA ALA A 66 26.65 -4.73 -17.61
C ALA A 66 26.02 -4.16 -18.87
N GLN A 67 25.45 -5.04 -19.69
CA GLN A 67 24.81 -4.65 -20.93
C GLN A 67 23.78 -3.56 -20.60
N PRO A 68 23.73 -2.46 -21.38
CA PRO A 68 22.79 -1.38 -21.11
C PRO A 68 21.39 -2.00 -20.97
N ILE A 69 20.73 -1.74 -19.83
CA ILE A 69 19.38 -2.23 -19.57
C ILE A 69 18.56 -1.86 -20.80
N LYS A 70 18.13 -2.88 -21.55
CA LYS A 70 17.25 -2.69 -22.70
C LYS A 70 16.00 -2.05 -22.12
N ARG A 71 15.85 -0.73 -22.29
CA ARG A 71 14.68 0.01 -21.84
C ARG A 71 13.48 -0.81 -22.29
N LEU A 72 12.74 -1.37 -21.34
CA LEU A 72 11.39 -1.80 -21.63
C LEU A 72 10.76 -0.57 -22.27
N LYS A 73 10.39 -0.70 -23.55
CA LYS A 73 9.62 0.35 -24.20
C LYS A 73 8.47 0.61 -23.25
N PRO A 74 8.23 1.86 -22.82
CA PRO A 74 7.03 2.14 -22.04
C PRO A 74 5.91 1.55 -22.88
N SER A 75 5.26 0.52 -22.37
CA SER A 75 4.10 0.04 -23.06
C SER A 75 3.16 1.22 -22.96
N THR A 76 2.90 1.87 -24.09
CA THR A 76 1.69 2.64 -24.29
C THR A 76 0.55 1.62 -24.26
N THR A 77 0.38 0.96 -23.12
CA THR A 77 -0.81 0.23 -22.79
C THR A 77 -1.75 1.30 -22.30
N THR A 78 -2.32 2.02 -23.28
CA THR A 78 -3.74 2.31 -23.31
C THR A 78 -4.44 1.24 -22.51
N THR A 79 -5.10 1.63 -21.43
CA THR A 79 -6.09 0.87 -20.65
C THR A 79 -6.52 -0.41 -21.37
N THR A 80 -5.74 -1.49 -21.27
CA THR A 80 -6.20 -2.79 -21.71
C THR A 80 -7.11 -3.20 -20.58
N THR A 81 -8.39 -2.93 -20.76
CA THR A 81 -9.49 -3.68 -20.19
C THR A 81 -9.17 -5.15 -20.43
N THR A 82 -8.41 -5.76 -19.53
CA THR A 82 -8.49 -7.19 -19.32
C THR A 82 -9.95 -7.40 -18.92
N THR A 83 -10.76 -7.86 -19.87
CA THR A 83 -12.18 -8.11 -19.66
C THR A 83 -12.28 -9.20 -18.60
N VAL A 84 -12.33 -8.78 -17.34
CA VAL A 84 -12.58 -9.68 -16.22
C VAL A 84 -13.88 -10.39 -16.53
N SER A 85 -13.90 -11.73 -16.45
CA SER A 85 -15.13 -12.46 -16.76
C SER A 85 -16.26 -11.93 -15.87
N PRO A 86 -17.46 -11.65 -16.42
CA PRO A 86 -18.54 -11.04 -15.64
C PRO A 86 -18.88 -11.83 -14.38
N ALA A 87 -18.76 -13.16 -14.45
CA ALA A 87 -18.95 -14.06 -13.31
C ALA A 87 -17.91 -13.87 -12.20
N LEU A 88 -16.62 -13.74 -12.53
CA LEU A 88 -15.57 -13.49 -11.54
C LEU A 88 -15.75 -12.12 -10.88
N LYS A 89 -16.06 -11.10 -11.69
CA LYS A 89 -16.31 -9.75 -11.19
C LYS A 89 -17.46 -9.71 -10.19
N SER A 90 -18.57 -10.38 -10.50
CA SER A 90 -19.72 -10.45 -9.59
C SER A 90 -19.37 -11.11 -8.24
N LYS A 91 -18.61 -12.21 -8.26
CA LYS A 91 -18.14 -12.85 -7.02
C LYS A 91 -17.18 -11.95 -6.23
N LEU A 92 -16.28 -11.26 -6.91
CA LEU A 92 -15.37 -10.29 -6.29
C LEU A 92 -16.12 -9.15 -5.60
N GLU A 93 -17.15 -8.60 -6.24
CA GLU A 93 -18.01 -7.56 -5.66
C GLU A 93 -18.82 -8.08 -4.46
N GLN A 94 -19.30 -9.33 -4.50
CA GLN A 94 -19.94 -9.98 -3.35
C GLN A 94 -18.98 -10.13 -2.17
N THR A 95 -17.74 -10.58 -2.41
CA THR A 95 -16.71 -10.67 -1.38
C THR A 95 -16.39 -9.28 -0.82
N LEU A 96 -16.25 -8.28 -1.69
CA LEU A 96 -15.97 -6.91 -1.31
C LEU A 96 -17.07 -6.34 -0.40
N LEU A 97 -18.34 -6.58 -0.75
CA LEU A 97 -19.47 -6.13 0.04
C LEU A 97 -19.54 -6.87 1.39
N ALA A 98 -19.36 -8.18 1.39
CA ALA A 98 -19.48 -9.02 2.59
C ALA A 98 -18.43 -8.70 3.66
N PHE A 99 -17.19 -8.43 3.25
CA PHE A 99 -16.10 -8.17 4.19
C PHE A 99 -15.84 -6.67 4.39
N PHE A 100 -15.82 -5.87 3.34
CA PHE A 100 -15.40 -4.46 3.43
C PHE A 100 -16.56 -3.46 3.35
N GLY A 101 -17.79 -3.92 3.09
CA GLY A 101 -18.96 -3.04 2.98
C GLY A 101 -18.95 -2.12 1.76
N HIS A 102 -18.11 -2.40 0.76
CA HIS A 102 -18.05 -1.63 -0.48
C HIS A 102 -18.78 -2.35 -1.61
N SER A 103 -19.61 -1.64 -2.37
CA SER A 103 -20.38 -2.21 -3.48
C SER A 103 -19.60 -2.30 -4.79
N THR A 104 -18.58 -1.45 -4.97
CA THR A 104 -17.83 -1.33 -6.22
C THR A 104 -16.34 -1.13 -5.98
N PHE A 105 -15.52 -1.61 -6.92
CA PHE A 105 -14.08 -1.41 -6.93
C PHE A 105 -13.70 -0.01 -7.38
N ARG A 106 -12.60 0.51 -6.84
CA ARG A 106 -11.92 1.69 -7.38
C ARG A 106 -11.21 1.33 -8.70
N PRO A 107 -10.98 2.30 -9.59
CA PRO A 107 -10.35 2.05 -10.88
C PRO A 107 -9.04 1.25 -10.76
N GLY A 108 -8.94 0.14 -11.50
CA GLY A 108 -7.76 -0.72 -11.58
C GLY A 108 -7.68 -1.82 -10.52
N GLN A 109 -8.44 -1.75 -9.43
CA GLN A 109 -8.43 -2.81 -8.39
C GLN A 109 -8.95 -4.14 -8.91
N ASP A 110 -10.03 -4.11 -9.68
CA ASP A 110 -10.63 -5.27 -10.34
C ASP A 110 -9.66 -5.95 -11.31
N THR A 111 -8.89 -5.16 -12.05
CA THR A 111 -7.88 -5.64 -12.99
C THR A 111 -6.76 -6.37 -12.26
N VAL A 112 -6.24 -5.79 -11.17
CA VAL A 112 -5.20 -6.43 -10.34
C VAL A 112 -5.72 -7.75 -9.76
N LEU A 113 -6.92 -7.75 -9.17
CA LEU A 113 -7.53 -8.96 -8.61
C LEU A 113 -7.78 -10.04 -9.67
N SER A 114 -8.17 -9.65 -10.88
CA SER A 114 -8.36 -10.59 -11.99
C SER A 114 -7.06 -11.26 -12.43
N ASN A 115 -5.94 -10.55 -12.37
CA ASN A 115 -4.63 -11.13 -12.66
C ASN A 115 -4.22 -12.18 -11.62
N PHE A 116 -4.61 -11.99 -10.36
CA PHE A 116 -4.33 -12.93 -9.27
C PHE A 116 -5.24 -14.17 -9.30
N LEU A 117 -6.54 -13.97 -9.53
CA LEU A 117 -7.56 -15.05 -9.48
C LEU A 117 -7.77 -15.76 -10.83
N SER A 118 -7.02 -15.34 -11.86
CA SER A 118 -7.00 -16.00 -13.17
C SER A 118 -6.54 -17.46 -13.06
N PRO A 119 -7.04 -18.38 -13.92
CA PRO A 119 -6.53 -19.75 -14.02
C PRO A 119 -5.02 -19.83 -14.28
N SER A 120 -4.46 -18.78 -14.88
CA SER A 120 -3.01 -18.56 -14.99
C SER A 120 -2.68 -17.26 -14.25
N PRO A 121 -2.35 -17.34 -12.94
CA PRO A 121 -2.01 -16.18 -12.14
C PRO A 121 -0.78 -15.47 -12.71
N ARG A 122 -0.76 -14.14 -12.60
CA ARG A 122 0.36 -13.32 -13.08
C ARG A 122 0.90 -12.41 -11.99
N ASP A 123 2.22 -12.30 -11.95
CA ASP A 123 2.88 -11.29 -11.13
C ASP A 123 2.44 -9.90 -11.58
N THR A 124 2.03 -9.09 -10.60
CA THR A 124 1.46 -7.77 -10.85
C THR A 124 2.20 -6.74 -10.02
N CYS A 125 2.74 -5.71 -10.68
CA CYS A 125 3.35 -4.55 -10.04
C CYS A 125 2.40 -3.35 -10.16
N VAL A 126 2.17 -2.66 -9.05
CA VAL A 126 1.17 -1.60 -8.94
C VAL A 126 1.81 -0.31 -8.43
N PHE A 127 1.61 0.79 -9.18
CA PHE A 127 2.10 2.12 -8.83
C PHE A 127 0.93 3.04 -8.50
N TRP A 128 0.44 2.98 -7.26
CA TRP A 128 -0.67 3.81 -6.79
C TRP A 128 -0.28 4.66 -5.57
N SER A 129 -0.91 5.82 -5.45
CA SER A 129 -0.79 6.68 -4.27
C SER A 129 -1.26 5.98 -2.98
N THR A 130 -0.88 6.54 -1.83
CA THR A 130 -1.52 6.22 -0.55
C THR A 130 -3.02 6.53 -0.63
N GLY A 131 -3.84 5.75 0.08
CA GLY A 131 -5.30 5.91 0.04
C GLY A 131 -6.02 5.34 -1.19
N SER A 132 -5.34 5.00 -2.29
CA SER A 132 -5.95 4.38 -3.48
C SER A 132 -6.50 2.97 -3.27
N GLY A 133 -6.32 2.39 -2.07
CA GLY A 133 -6.82 1.05 -1.75
C GLY A 133 -5.95 -0.08 -2.29
N LYS A 134 -4.64 0.13 -2.45
CA LYS A 134 -3.68 -0.93 -2.82
C LYS A 134 -3.70 -2.13 -1.87
N SER A 135 -4.01 -1.92 -0.59
CA SER A 135 -4.07 -2.99 0.41
C SER A 135 -5.16 -4.01 0.15
N LEU A 136 -6.31 -3.54 -0.36
CA LEU A 136 -7.44 -4.38 -0.71
C LEU A 136 -7.04 -5.50 -1.69
N CYS A 137 -6.15 -5.19 -2.65
CA CYS A 137 -5.77 -6.12 -3.71
C CYS A 137 -5.04 -7.38 -3.20
N TYR A 138 -4.34 -7.31 -2.07
CA TYR A 138 -3.72 -8.49 -1.45
C TYR A 138 -4.52 -9.04 -0.25
N GLN A 139 -5.43 -8.25 0.33
CA GLN A 139 -6.28 -8.67 1.45
C GLN A 139 -7.51 -9.46 1.01
N LEU A 140 -8.10 -9.11 -0.14
CA LEU A 140 -9.33 -9.71 -0.64
C LEU A 140 -9.17 -11.17 -1.14
N PRO A 141 -8.10 -11.56 -1.86
CA PRO A 141 -7.99 -12.91 -2.42
C PRO A 141 -8.21 -14.08 -1.43
N PRO A 142 -7.59 -14.13 -0.23
CA PRO A 142 -7.81 -15.26 0.68
C PRO A 142 -9.27 -15.34 1.19
N LEU A 143 -9.95 -14.19 1.31
CA LEU A 143 -11.35 -14.12 1.70
C LEU A 143 -12.27 -14.59 0.58
N TYR A 144 -11.92 -14.28 -0.67
CA TYR A 144 -12.61 -14.78 -1.86
C TYR A 144 -12.56 -16.31 -1.92
N TYR A 145 -11.37 -16.91 -1.77
CA TYR A 145 -11.21 -18.37 -1.79
C TYR A 145 -12.00 -19.07 -0.67
N GLN A 146 -12.01 -18.47 0.52
CA GLN A 146 -12.80 -18.96 1.64
C GLN A 146 -14.31 -18.93 1.34
N LEU A 147 -14.82 -17.84 0.76
CA LEU A 147 -16.26 -17.64 0.53
C LEU A 147 -16.79 -18.44 -0.66
N HIS A 148 -16.05 -18.47 -1.77
CA HIS A 148 -16.56 -19.00 -3.05
C HIS A 148 -16.04 -20.39 -3.41
N GLU A 149 -14.85 -20.77 -2.92
CA GLU A 149 -14.18 -22.00 -3.34
C GLU A 149 -14.02 -23.00 -2.19
N LYS A 150 -14.44 -22.64 -0.97
CA LYS A 150 -14.26 -23.42 0.27
C LYS A 150 -12.82 -23.90 0.46
N GLN A 151 -11.86 -23.16 -0.10
CA GLN A 151 -10.45 -23.45 -0.05
C GLN A 151 -9.80 -22.60 1.03
N ASN A 152 -8.91 -23.22 1.81
CA ASN A 152 -8.10 -22.47 2.76
C ASN A 152 -6.93 -21.80 2.01
N ALA A 153 -7.00 -20.48 1.86
CA ALA A 153 -5.96 -19.68 1.24
C ALA A 153 -5.44 -18.64 2.23
N ILE A 154 -4.13 -18.37 2.15
CA ILE A 154 -3.44 -17.42 3.01
C ILE A 154 -2.75 -16.38 2.14
N SER A 155 -2.89 -15.10 2.51
CA SER A 155 -2.11 -14.01 1.93
C SER A 155 -0.97 -13.65 2.87
N ILE A 156 0.27 -13.69 2.36
CA ILE A 156 1.47 -13.28 3.08
C ILE A 156 1.85 -11.88 2.62
N VAL A 157 1.92 -10.94 3.56
CA VAL A 157 2.19 -9.53 3.30
C VAL A 157 3.50 -9.13 3.97
N ILE A 158 4.52 -8.85 3.16
CA ILE A 158 5.83 -8.43 3.65
C ILE A 158 5.87 -6.90 3.71
N SER A 159 6.17 -6.33 4.88
CA SER A 159 6.32 -4.88 5.05
C SER A 159 7.47 -4.56 6.01
N PRO A 160 8.32 -3.55 5.70
CA PRO A 160 9.44 -3.19 6.58
C PRO A 160 8.99 -2.44 7.83
N LEU A 161 7.77 -1.91 7.88
CA LEU A 161 7.30 -1.05 8.97
C LEU A 161 6.38 -1.83 9.92
N LEU A 162 6.90 -2.20 11.10
CA LEU A 162 6.15 -2.94 12.12
C LEU A 162 4.93 -2.15 12.63
N SER A 163 5.06 -0.85 12.91
CA SER A 163 3.93 -0.02 13.35
C SER A 163 2.79 0.01 12.32
N LEU A 164 3.13 0.07 11.02
CA LEU A 164 2.12 -0.02 9.96
C LEU A 164 1.46 -1.39 9.92
N ILE A 165 2.22 -2.47 10.13
CA ILE A 165 1.68 -3.83 10.19
C ILE A 165 0.65 -3.94 11.32
N GLU A 166 1.00 -3.44 12.52
CA GLU A 166 0.13 -3.48 13.69
C GLU A 166 -1.19 -2.75 13.45
N ASP A 167 -1.13 -1.54 12.86
CA ASP A 167 -2.31 -0.76 12.48
C ASP A 167 -3.20 -1.52 11.47
N GLN A 168 -2.61 -2.16 10.46
CA GLN A 168 -3.38 -2.91 9.46
C GLN A 168 -4.04 -4.17 10.06
N VAL A 169 -3.34 -4.88 10.94
CA VAL A 169 -3.89 -6.06 11.63
C VAL A 169 -5.01 -5.66 12.58
N ALA A 170 -4.81 -4.60 13.37
CA ALA A 170 -5.84 -4.05 14.25
C ALA A 170 -7.08 -3.62 13.47
N LYS A 171 -6.89 -2.91 12.34
CA LYS A 171 -7.99 -2.50 11.46
C LYS A 171 -8.75 -3.71 10.91
N LEU A 172 -8.05 -4.69 10.33
CA LEU A 172 -8.69 -5.87 9.73
C LEU A 172 -9.47 -6.68 10.78
N ASN A 173 -8.90 -6.92 11.95
CA ASN A 173 -9.60 -7.66 13.00
C ASN A 173 -10.75 -6.84 13.61
N GLY A 174 -10.59 -5.53 13.74
CA GLY A 174 -11.65 -4.64 14.22
C GLY A 174 -12.85 -4.57 13.27
N THR A 175 -12.61 -4.56 11.95
CA THR A 175 -13.69 -4.47 10.96
C THR A 175 -14.29 -5.82 10.58
N LEU A 176 -13.50 -6.90 10.58
CA LEU A 176 -13.90 -8.18 9.98
C LEU A 176 -14.20 -9.29 11.00
N SER A 177 -13.63 -9.24 12.22
CA SER A 177 -13.59 -10.41 13.10
C SER A 177 -14.73 -10.52 14.12
N GLY A 178 -15.67 -9.58 14.19
CA GLY A 178 -16.85 -9.68 15.06
C GLY A 178 -16.56 -9.93 16.55
N GLY A 179 -15.31 -9.74 17.00
CA GLY A 179 -14.86 -9.97 18.38
C GLY A 179 -14.02 -11.24 18.62
N GLU A 180 -14.47 -12.42 18.14
CA GLU A 180 -13.89 -13.70 18.64
C GLU A 180 -12.88 -14.37 17.70
N ASN A 181 -12.94 -14.15 16.38
CA ASN A 181 -12.12 -14.90 15.42
C ASN A 181 -11.24 -13.97 14.58
N LYS A 182 -9.99 -13.75 15.04
CA LYS A 182 -9.00 -12.92 14.33
C LYS A 182 -8.72 -13.47 12.93
N ILE A 183 -8.90 -12.64 11.91
CA ILE A 183 -8.67 -12.97 10.50
C ILE A 183 -7.23 -12.69 10.09
N ALA A 184 -6.61 -11.67 10.69
CA ALA A 184 -5.26 -11.25 10.39
C ALA A 184 -4.34 -11.37 11.61
N THR A 185 -3.07 -11.68 11.36
CA THR A 185 -2.00 -11.65 12.37
C THR A 185 -0.70 -11.18 11.76
N TYR A 186 0.34 -11.00 12.58
CA TYR A 186 1.69 -10.70 12.10
C TYR A 186 2.74 -11.55 12.81
N LEU A 187 3.83 -11.83 12.09
CA LEU A 187 5.04 -12.48 12.58
C LEU A 187 6.19 -11.49 12.48
N SER A 188 6.86 -11.24 13.62
CA SER A 188 8.03 -10.36 13.70
C SER A 188 9.11 -11.03 14.54
N SER A 189 10.38 -10.67 14.34
CA SER A 189 11.50 -11.15 15.14
C SER A 189 11.31 -10.86 16.64
N ASN A 190 10.63 -9.75 16.96
CA ASN A 190 10.30 -9.35 18.33
C ASN A 190 9.05 -10.03 18.87
N GLN A 191 8.35 -10.84 18.05
CA GLN A 191 7.15 -11.52 18.48
C GLN A 191 7.50 -12.81 19.23
N SER A 192 7.26 -12.79 20.54
CA SER A 192 7.66 -13.83 21.49
C SER A 192 6.65 -14.99 21.61
N ASP A 193 5.46 -14.84 21.05
CA ASP A 193 4.41 -15.86 21.15
C ASP A 193 4.58 -16.96 20.08
N ALA A 194 5.27 -18.04 20.46
CA ALA A 194 5.43 -19.23 19.61
C ALA A 194 4.09 -19.90 19.25
N THR A 195 3.01 -19.63 20.00
CA THR A 195 1.69 -20.19 19.69
C THR A 195 1.08 -19.54 18.46
N MET A 196 1.42 -18.28 18.14
CA MET A 196 0.91 -17.59 16.96
C MET A 196 1.40 -18.24 15.67
N GLU A 197 2.69 -18.58 15.59
CA GLU A 197 3.25 -19.28 14.43
C GLU A 197 2.60 -20.66 14.24
N ALA A 198 2.46 -21.43 15.31
CA ALA A 198 1.74 -22.70 15.26
C ALA A 198 0.28 -22.54 14.81
N GLN A 199 -0.39 -21.43 15.16
CA GLN A 199 -1.75 -21.14 14.71
C GLN A 199 -1.80 -20.69 13.25
N VAL A 200 -0.81 -19.94 12.76
CA VAL A 200 -0.65 -19.60 11.34
C VAL A 200 -0.47 -20.87 10.51
N LEU A 201 0.42 -21.77 10.94
CA LEU A 201 0.66 -23.05 10.26
C LEU A 201 -0.57 -23.97 10.28
N LYS A 202 -1.41 -23.88 11.31
CA LYS A 202 -2.72 -24.55 11.38
C LYS A 202 -3.79 -23.87 10.52
N GLY A 203 -3.45 -22.79 9.81
CA GLY A 203 -4.36 -22.06 8.94
C GLY A 203 -5.45 -21.29 9.67
N LYS A 204 -5.25 -20.90 10.94
CA LYS A 204 -6.26 -20.11 11.67
C LYS A 204 -6.45 -18.70 11.10
N TYR A 205 -5.41 -18.13 10.51
CA TYR A 205 -5.40 -16.78 9.95
C TYR A 205 -5.47 -16.81 8.42
N ARG A 206 -6.09 -15.79 7.81
CA ARG A 206 -6.20 -15.63 6.36
C ARG A 206 -5.19 -14.65 5.80
N ILE A 207 -4.78 -13.68 6.61
CA ILE A 207 -3.83 -12.65 6.23
C ILE A 207 -2.72 -12.64 7.28
N VAL A 208 -1.48 -12.84 6.84
CA VAL A 208 -0.31 -12.89 7.71
C VAL A 208 0.66 -11.83 7.26
N TYR A 209 0.92 -10.85 8.12
CA TYR A 209 1.94 -9.85 7.88
C TYR A 209 3.28 -10.32 8.42
N MET A 210 4.38 -9.96 7.77
CA MET A 210 5.73 -10.26 8.26
C MET A 210 6.71 -9.14 7.94
N THR A 211 7.68 -8.98 8.82
CA THR A 211 8.85 -8.13 8.58
C THR A 211 9.86 -8.88 7.71
N PRO A 212 10.58 -8.23 6.79
CA PRO A 212 11.49 -8.91 5.86
C PRO A 212 12.65 -9.66 6.52
N GLU A 213 12.95 -9.38 7.79
CA GLU A 213 13.97 -10.06 8.58
C GLU A 213 13.54 -11.44 9.14
N ARG A 214 12.26 -11.81 8.99
CA ARG A 214 11.66 -13.10 9.37
C ARG A 214 11.35 -13.92 8.14
#